data_AF-A0A7C2SGH5-F1
#
_entry.id   AF-A0A7C2SGH5-F1
#
_cell.length_a   1.000
_cell.length_b   1.000
_cell.length_c   1.000
_cell.angle_alpha   90.00
_cell.angle_beta   90.00
_cell.angle_gamma   90.00
#
_symmetry.space_group_name_H-M   'P 1'
#
loop_
_entity.id
_entity.type
_entity.pdbx_description
1 polymer ?
#
loop_
_entity_poly.entity_id
_entity_poly.type
_entity_poly.pdbx_seq_one_letter_code
_entity_poly.pdbx_strand_id
1 'polypeptide(L)' 'MPAPPMPGSLGERVQQSVCGPCWQEWLRMQVMIINEYRLSLADPQTRTILTQHMEEFLHLKP' A
#
# COMPACT_ATOMS: atom_id res chain seq x y z
N MET A 1 2.19 12.06 7.42
CA MET A 1 2.85 11.10 8.34
C MET A 1 4.24 11.61 8.70
N PRO A 2 4.85 11.21 9.85
CA PRO A 2 6.15 11.75 10.29
C PRO A 2 7.31 11.44 9.33
N ALA A 3 7.22 10.34 8.58
CA ALA A 3 8.15 9.98 7.50
C ALA A 3 7.41 9.19 6.40
N PRO A 4 7.98 9.05 5.19
CA PRO A 4 7.47 8.14 4.17
C PRO A 4 7.34 6.70 4.69
N PRO A 5 6.24 5.99 4.42
CA PRO A 5 6.04 4.61 4.92
C PRO A 5 6.84 3.57 4.13
N MET A 6 7.37 3.94 2.97
CA MET A 6 8.16 3.09 2.08
C MET A 6 9.17 3.95 1.31
N PRO A 7 10.30 3.37 0.86
CA PRO A 7 11.27 4.12 0.07
C PRO A 7 10.74 4.46 -1.33
N GLY A 8 11.32 5.51 -1.92
CA GLY A 8 11.03 5.93 -3.29
C GLY A 8 9.87 6.93 -3.40
N SER A 9 9.66 7.42 -4.63
CA SER A 9 8.71 8.49 -4.93
C SER A 9 7.26 8.17 -4.54
N LEU A 10 6.86 6.90 -4.64
CA LEU A 10 5.52 6.47 -4.20
C LEU A 10 5.34 6.64 -2.70
N GLY A 11 6.36 6.33 -1.89
CA GLY A 11 6.29 6.54 -0.44
C GLY A 11 6.20 8.01 -0.06
N GLU A 12 6.95 8.88 -0.75
CA GLU A 12 6.83 10.33 -0.59
C GLU A 12 5.42 10.81 -0.94
N ARG A 13 4.85 10.33 -2.05
CA ARG A 13 3.47 10.65 -2.44
C ARG A 13 2.45 10.20 -1.41
N VAL A 14 2.58 8.98 -0.90
CA VAL A 14 1.70 8.47 0.17
C VAL A 14 1.84 9.35 1.42
N GLN A 15 3.05 9.74 1.80
CA GLN A 15 3.26 10.61 2.96
C GLN A 15 2.54 11.96 2.84
N GLN A 16 2.58 12.55 1.64
CA GLN A 16 2.05 13.89 1.35
C GLN A 16 0.54 13.88 1.09
N SER A 17 0.00 12.82 0.49
CA SER A 17 -1.39 12.75 0.04
C SER A 17 -2.30 11.93 0.96
N VAL A 18 -1.76 11.11 1.87
CA VAL A 18 -2.54 10.16 2.67
C VAL A 18 -2.44 10.46 4.17
N CYS A 19 -3.57 10.40 4.84
CA CYS A 19 -3.65 10.61 6.29
C CYS A 19 -3.08 9.41 7.07
N GLY A 20 -2.54 9.66 8.27
CA GLY A 20 -2.01 8.59 9.12
C GLY A 20 -3.00 7.44 9.39
N PRO A 21 -4.24 7.73 9.81
CA PRO A 21 -5.29 6.71 9.96
C PRO A 21 -5.62 5.96 8.66
N CYS A 22 -5.67 6.67 7.52
CA CYS A 22 -5.94 6.11 6.20
C CYS A 22 -4.88 5.05 5.83
N TRP A 23 -3.62 5.34 6.13
CA TRP A 23 -2.53 4.38 5.96
C TRP A 23 -2.70 3.14 6.85
N GLN A 24 -3.16 3.30 8.10
CA GLN A 24 -3.43 2.17 8.99
C GLN A 24 -4.56 1.28 8.46
N GLU A 25 -5.61 1.86 7.88
CA GLU A 25 -6.68 1.08 7.22
C GLU A 25 -6.15 0.33 5.99
N TRP A 26 -5.27 0.95 5.20
CA TRP A 26 -4.60 0.25 4.10
C TRP A 26 -3.80 -0.97 4.59
N LEU A 27 -3.06 -0.87 5.70
CA LEU A 27 -2.31 -2.02 6.23
C LEU A 27 -3.23 -3.19 6.62
N ARG A 28 -4.42 -2.91 7.14
CA ARG A 28 -5.43 -3.96 7.41
C ARG A 28 -5.95 -4.58 6.11
N MET A 29 -6.25 -3.76 5.12
CA MET A 29 -6.67 -4.21 3.79
C MET A 29 -5.59 -5.08 3.13
N GLN A 30 -4.33 -4.68 3.21
CA GLN A 30 -3.19 -5.44 2.70
C GLN A 30 -3.15 -6.86 3.27
N VAL A 31 -3.33 -7.02 4.59
CA VAL A 31 -3.38 -8.34 5.23
C VAL A 31 -4.54 -9.18 4.70
N MET A 32 -5.73 -8.58 4.53
CA MET A 32 -6.89 -9.28 3.96
C MET A 32 -6.62 -9.75 2.52
N ILE A 33 -6.06 -8.88 1.67
CA ILE A 33 -5.69 -9.21 0.28
C ILE A 33 -4.68 -10.35 0.24
N ILE A 34 -3.62 -10.30 1.06
CA ILE A 34 -2.60 -11.36 1.12
C ILE A 34 -3.25 -12.71 1.45
N ASN A 35 -4.15 -12.74 2.43
CA ASN A 35 -4.79 -13.98 2.87
C ASN A 35 -5.79 -14.51 1.84
N GLU A 36 -6.63 -13.65 1.26
CA GLU A 36 -7.67 -14.04 0.31
C GLU A 36 -7.08 -14.58 -1.00
N TYR A 37 -6.10 -13.89 -1.56
CA TYR A 37 -5.41 -14.32 -2.78
C TYR A 37 -4.26 -15.31 -2.52
N ARG A 38 -4.01 -15.66 -1.25
CA ARG A 38 -2.89 -16.52 -0.81
C ARG A 38 -1.54 -16.07 -1.37
N LEU A 39 -1.30 -14.77 -1.34
CA LEU A 39 -0.08 -14.18 -1.90
C LEU A 39 1.14 -14.53 -1.05
N SER A 40 2.27 -14.81 -1.71
CA SER A 40 3.55 -15.01 -1.05
C SER A 40 4.38 -13.73 -1.08
N LEU A 41 4.82 -13.25 0.08
CA LEU A 41 5.70 -12.08 0.16
C LEU A 41 7.10 -12.34 -0.43
N ALA A 42 7.46 -13.61 -0.64
CA ALA A 42 8.69 -13.99 -1.33
C ALA A 42 8.56 -13.87 -2.87
N ASP A 43 7.34 -13.87 -3.39
CA ASP A 43 7.08 -13.67 -4.81
C ASP A 43 7.18 -12.17 -5.16
N PRO A 44 8.07 -11.76 -6.07
CA PRO A 44 8.16 -10.37 -6.50
C PRO A 44 6.86 -9.84 -7.13
N GLN A 45 6.02 -10.70 -7.73
CA GLN A 45 4.74 -10.28 -8.31
C GLN A 45 3.74 -9.79 -7.25
N THR A 46 3.81 -10.33 -6.04
CA THR A 46 2.97 -9.90 -4.91
C THR A 46 3.11 -8.40 -4.63
N ARG A 47 4.33 -7.85 -4.76
CA ARG A 47 4.55 -6.41 -4.55
C ARG A 47 3.80 -5.57 -5.58
N THR A 48 3.78 -6.00 -6.84
CA THR A 48 3.04 -5.30 -7.91
C THR A 48 1.54 -5.32 -7.64
N ILE A 49 0.99 -6.49 -7.27
CA ILE A 49 -0.43 -6.65 -6.95
C ILE A 49 -0.81 -5.75 -5.77
N LEU A 50 -0.07 -5.83 -4.66
CA LEU A 50 -0.35 -5.01 -3.48
C LEU A 50 -0.21 -3.51 -3.76
N THR A 51 0.75 -3.10 -4.58
CA THR A 51 0.92 -1.69 -4.96
C THR A 51 -0.28 -1.18 -5.77
N GLN A 52 -0.77 -1.97 -6.73
CA GLN A 52 -1.94 -1.59 -7.53
C GLN A 52 -3.20 -1.44 -6.67
N HIS A 53 -3.43 -2.37 -5.74
CA HIS A 53 -4.54 -2.26 -4.78
C HIS A 53 -4.37 -1.09 -3.81
N MET A 54 -3.14 -0.80 -3.38
CA MET A 54 -2.84 0.34 -2.51
C MET A 54 -3.19 1.67 -3.19
N GLU A 55 -2.74 1.85 -4.43
CA GLU A 55 -2.98 3.08 -5.18
C GLU A 55 -4.48 3.29 -5.45
N GLU A 56 -5.22 2.20 -5.64
CA GLU A 56 -6.67 2.25 -5.82
C GLU A 56 -7.40 2.57 -4.51
N PHE A 57 -7.07 1.85 -3.43
CA PHE A 57 -7.68 2.04 -2.11
C PHE A 57 -7.44 3.44 -1.54
N LEU A 58 -6.25 4.00 -1.76
CA LEU A 58 -5.84 5.32 -1.29
C LEU A 58 -6.15 6.45 -2.29
N HIS A 59 -6.81 6.15 -3.41
CA HIS A 59 -7.12 7.11 -4.48
C HIS A 59 -5.88 7.87 -5.00
N LEU A 60 -4.78 7.15 -5.19
CA LEU A 60 -3.53 7.66 -5.76
C LEU A 60 -3.41 7.37 -7.27
N LYS A 61 -4.32 6.59 -7.88
CA LYS A 61 -4.42 6.58 -9.35
C LYS A 61 -4.96 7.95 -9.83
N PRO A 62 -4.40 8.53 -10.90
CA PRO A 62 -4.94 9.74 -11.51
C PRO A 62 -6.36 9.53 -12.06
#